data_AF-A0A7W0PN93-F1
#
_entry.id   AF-A0A7W0PN93-F1
#
_cell.length_a   1.000
_cell.length_b   1.000
_cell.length_c   1.000
_cell.angle_alpha   90.00
_cell.angle_beta   90.00
_cell.angle_gamma   90.00
#
_symmetry.space_group_name_H-M   'P 1'
#
loop_
_entity.id
_entity.type
_entity.pdbx_description
1 polymer ?
#
loop_
_entity_poly.entity_id
_entity_poly.type
_entity_poly.pdbx_seq_one_letter_code
_entity_poly.pdbx_strand_id
1 'polypeptide(L)'
;MHANGVTGIAGVTVAVSSKADAEPLYRSLLGAPDSTGAPTRFYVGDQFVDLVDSNSGVPEVDGFVSSRGSGPFEVTLRGPDPVPGFPANLTHSARFTVECDASI
;
A
#
# COMPACT_ATOMS: atom_id res chain seq x y z
N MET A 1 -9.40 3.06 -21.32
CA MET A 1 -8.34 2.22 -20.75
C MET A 1 -7.02 2.94 -21.00
N HIS A 2 -6.13 3.03 -20.00
CA HIS A 2 -4.85 3.71 -20.17
C HIS A 2 -3.90 2.86 -21.03
N ALA A 3 -3.01 3.49 -21.81
CA ALA A 3 -2.16 2.79 -22.77
C ALA A 3 -1.20 1.77 -22.14
N ASN A 4 -0.91 1.91 -20.84
CA ASN A 4 -0.08 1.00 -20.06
C ASN A 4 -0.88 -0.12 -19.36
N GLY A 5 -2.17 -0.27 -19.64
CA GLY A 5 -3.00 -1.31 -19.04
C GLY A 5 -3.34 -1.11 -17.55
N VAL A 6 -2.90 -0.02 -16.90
CA VAL A 6 -3.33 0.31 -15.54
C VAL A 6 -4.82 0.67 -15.56
N THR A 7 -5.58 0.03 -14.68
CA THR A 7 -7.04 0.19 -14.57
C THR A 7 -7.45 0.97 -13.32
N GLY A 8 -6.56 1.12 -12.33
CA GLY A 8 -6.83 1.92 -11.15
C GLY A 8 -5.80 1.73 -10.04
N ILE A 9 -6.19 2.12 -8.83
CA ILE A 9 -5.45 1.85 -7.58
C ILE A 9 -6.09 0.63 -6.92
N ALA A 10 -5.29 -0.40 -6.67
CA ALA A 10 -5.69 -1.57 -5.91
C ALA A 10 -5.60 -1.32 -4.40
N GLY A 11 -4.59 -0.56 -3.95
CA GLY A 11 -4.48 -0.25 -2.54
C GLY A 11 -3.37 0.74 -2.19
N VAL A 12 -3.23 0.99 -0.89
CA VAL A 12 -2.21 1.88 -0.33
C VAL A 12 -1.57 1.22 0.88
N THR A 13 -0.24 1.25 0.93
CA THR A 13 0.52 0.89 2.12
C THR A 13 0.76 2.14 2.96
N VAL A 14 0.37 2.10 4.23
CA VAL A 14 0.62 3.15 5.22
C VAL A 14 1.72 2.69 6.17
N ALA A 15 2.79 3.47 6.22
CA ALA A 15 3.83 3.30 7.22
C ALA A 15 3.40 3.95 8.53
N VAL A 16 3.50 3.20 9.63
CA VAL A 16 3.16 3.66 10.98
C VAL A 16 4.31 3.44 11.96
N SER A 17 4.38 4.24 13.02
CA SER A 17 5.39 4.05 14.07
C SER A 17 5.15 2.80 14.91
N SER A 18 3.88 2.45 15.14
CA SER A 18 3.47 1.29 15.93
C SER A 18 2.22 0.69 15.30
N LYS A 19 2.36 -0.54 14.80
CA LYS A 19 1.22 -1.26 14.25
C LYS A 19 0.19 -1.58 15.31
N ALA A 20 0.63 -1.92 16.53
CA ALA A 20 -0.24 -2.22 17.67
C ALA A 20 -1.15 -1.05 18.04
N ASP A 21 -0.65 0.19 17.93
CA ASP A 21 -1.44 1.39 18.25
C ASP A 21 -2.32 1.84 17.08
N ALA A 22 -1.85 1.67 15.84
CA ALA A 22 -2.57 2.11 14.65
C ALA A 22 -3.70 1.15 14.24
N GLU A 23 -3.51 -0.16 14.38
CA GLU A 23 -4.44 -1.17 13.90
C GLU A 23 -5.87 -1.01 14.46
N PRO A 24 -6.09 -0.78 15.78
CA PRO A 24 -7.43 -0.57 16.31
C PRO A 24 -8.12 0.68 15.74
N LEU A 25 -7.36 1.73 15.45
CA LEU A 25 -7.88 2.98 14.87
C LEU A 25 -8.34 2.75 13.43
N TYR A 26 -7.50 2.10 12.62
CA TYR A 26 -7.86 1.76 11.23
C TYR A 26 -9.04 0.79 11.18
N ARG A 27 -9.10 -0.21 12.08
CA ARG A 27 -10.24 -1.11 12.22
C ARG A 27 -11.53 -0.35 12.58
N SER A 28 -11.45 0.63 13.47
CA SER A 28 -12.61 1.45 13.83
C SER A 28 -13.08 2.35 12.69
N LEU A 29 -12.15 2.86 11.87
CA LEU A 29 -12.43 3.81 10.79
C LEU A 29 -12.92 3.13 9.51
N LEU A 30 -12.31 2.02 9.12
CA LEU A 30 -12.56 1.34 7.84
C LEU A 30 -13.61 0.22 7.95
N GLY A 31 -14.13 -0.04 9.15
CA GLY A 31 -14.90 -1.25 9.43
C GLY A 31 -13.97 -2.47 9.56
N ALA A 32 -14.54 -3.65 9.81
CA ALA A 32 -13.77 -4.89 9.91
C ALA A 32 -13.85 -5.68 8.60
N PRO A 33 -12.76 -5.73 7.82
CA PRO A 33 -12.51 -6.78 6.85
C PRO A 33 -11.39 -7.66 7.39
N ASP A 34 -11.50 -8.95 7.13
CA ASP A 34 -10.57 -10.01 7.50
C ASP A 34 -9.09 -9.56 7.43
N SER A 35 -8.50 -9.25 8.59
CA SER A 35 -7.07 -8.98 8.68
C SER A 35 -6.34 -10.30 8.48
N THR A 36 -5.96 -10.62 7.26
CA THR A 36 -5.21 -11.83 6.95
C THR A 36 -3.72 -11.52 6.89
N GLY A 37 -2.97 -11.99 7.90
CA GLY A 37 -1.51 -12.03 7.86
C GLY A 37 -0.76 -10.72 8.14
N ALA A 38 0.54 -10.74 7.86
CA ALA A 38 1.42 -9.58 7.87
C ALA A 38 1.82 -9.27 6.41
N PRO A 39 1.63 -8.04 5.89
CA PRO A 39 1.08 -6.84 6.54
C PRO A 39 -0.39 -6.97 6.94
N THR A 40 -0.84 -6.16 7.92
CA THR A 40 -2.28 -6.15 8.26
C THR A 40 -3.00 -5.42 7.14
N ARG A 41 -3.81 -6.16 6.38
CA ARG A 41 -4.61 -5.65 5.27
C ARG A 41 -6.04 -5.37 5.69
N PHE A 42 -6.55 -4.21 5.31
CA PHE A 42 -7.95 -3.81 5.44
C PHE A 42 -8.57 -3.61 4.07
N TYR A 43 -9.55 -4.43 3.67
CA TYR A 43 -10.30 -4.23 2.45
C TYR A 43 -11.38 -3.14 2.56
N VAL A 44 -11.46 -2.27 1.56
CA VAL A 44 -12.48 -1.23 1.43
C VAL A 44 -13.11 -1.39 0.04
N GLY A 45 -14.20 -2.16 -0.03
CA GLY A 45 -14.71 -2.66 -1.30
C GLY A 45 -13.68 -3.55 -1.98
N ASP A 46 -13.37 -3.28 -3.24
CA ASP A 46 -12.35 -4.01 -4.02
C ASP A 46 -10.93 -3.46 -3.82
N GLN A 47 -10.76 -2.47 -2.94
CA GLN A 47 -9.46 -1.85 -2.66
C GLN A 47 -8.95 -2.29 -1.29
N PHE A 48 -7.69 -2.00 -0.98
CA PHE A 48 -7.13 -2.29 0.34
C PHE A 48 -6.24 -1.19 0.92
N VAL A 49 -6.07 -1.23 2.24
CA VAL A 49 -5.07 -0.49 3.00
C VAL A 49 -4.19 -1.48 3.75
N ASP A 50 -2.89 -1.45 3.52
CA ASP A 50 -1.91 -2.24 4.26
C ASP A 50 -1.24 -1.38 5.33
N LEU A 51 -1.13 -1.91 6.55
CA LEU A 51 -0.31 -1.31 7.61
C LEU A 51 1.04 -2.03 7.72
N VAL A 52 2.10 -1.25 7.62
CA VAL A 52 3.48 -1.66 7.88
C VAL A 52 4.09 -0.74 8.94
N ASP A 53 4.84 -1.28 9.88
CA ASP A 53 5.53 -0.49 10.89
C ASP A 53 7.06 -0.53 10.75
N SER A 54 7.75 0.33 11.49
CA SER A 54 9.22 0.39 11.52
C SER A 54 9.87 -0.91 12.01
N ASN A 55 9.12 -1.77 12.72
CA ASN A 55 9.58 -3.07 13.19
C ASN A 55 9.43 -4.19 12.14
N SER A 56 8.88 -3.89 10.97
CA SER A 56 8.69 -4.85 9.86
C SER A 56 10.00 -5.42 9.30
N GLY A 57 11.15 -4.87 9.66
CA GLY A 57 12.45 -5.27 9.11
C GLY A 57 12.73 -4.72 7.73
N VAL A 58 11.89 -3.80 7.23
CA VAL A 58 12.08 -3.07 5.96
C VAL A 58 12.75 -1.72 6.28
N PRO A 59 14.05 -1.53 6.00
CA PRO A 59 14.78 -0.31 6.38
C PRO A 59 14.17 0.97 5.80
N GLU A 60 13.55 0.87 4.63
CA GLU A 60 12.88 1.98 3.97
C GLU A 60 11.67 2.49 4.75
N VAL A 61 10.95 1.60 5.43
CA VAL A 61 9.80 1.96 6.26
C VAL A 61 10.28 2.71 7.50
N ASP A 62 11.32 2.21 8.18
CA ASP A 62 11.91 2.88 9.34
C ASP A 62 12.45 4.28 8.98
N GLY A 63 13.21 4.38 7.88
CA GLY A 63 13.70 5.66 7.38
C GLY A 63 12.59 6.62 6.98
N PHE A 64 11.50 6.11 6.40
CA PHE A 64 10.33 6.93 6.06
C PHE A 64 9.64 7.46 7.32
N VAL A 65 9.31 6.59 8.28
CA VAL A 65 8.62 6.99 9.52
C VAL A 65 9.49 7.95 10.32
N SER A 66 10.80 7.71 10.41
CA SER A 66 11.73 8.58 11.12
C SER A 66 11.86 9.98 10.50
N SER A 67 11.76 10.09 9.17
CA SER A 67 11.92 11.36 8.45
C SER A 67 10.62 12.14 8.24
N ARG A 68 9.47 11.45 8.11
CA ARG A 68 8.18 12.05 7.71
C ARG A 68 7.05 11.79 8.70
N GLY A 69 7.23 10.92 9.69
CA GLY A 69 6.15 10.42 10.55
C GLY A 69 5.31 9.34 9.87
N SER A 70 4.21 8.95 10.51
CA SER A 70 3.27 7.96 9.96
C SER A 70 2.50 8.53 8.77
N GLY A 71 2.35 7.77 7.70
CA GLY A 71 1.62 8.22 6.51
C GLY A 71 1.73 7.28 5.29
N PRO A 72 1.15 7.68 4.15
CA PRO A 72 1.19 6.90 2.91
C PRO A 72 2.64 6.66 2.45
N PHE A 73 3.00 5.39 2.33
CA PHE A 73 4.35 4.94 1.99
C PHE A 73 4.46 4.50 0.54
N GLU A 74 3.49 3.70 0.08
CA GLU A 74 3.48 3.10 -1.25
C GLU A 74 2.04 2.99 -1.78
N VAL A 75 1.88 3.09 -3.10
CA VAL A 75 0.61 2.89 -3.80
C VAL A 75 0.67 1.63 -4.64
N THR A 76 -0.32 0.77 -4.51
CA THR A 76 -0.47 -0.42 -5.36
C THR A 76 -1.40 -0.12 -6.52
N LEU A 77 -0.88 -0.23 -7.74
CA LEU A 77 -1.65 -0.07 -8.97
C LEU A 77 -2.33 -1.39 -9.35
N ARG A 78 -3.53 -1.30 -9.90
CA ARG A 78 -4.21 -2.43 -10.56
C ARG A 78 -3.83 -2.44 -12.03
N GLY A 79 -3.28 -3.55 -12.51
CA GLY A 79 -2.85 -3.67 -13.90
C GLY A 79 -1.81 -4.76 -14.14
N PRO A 80 -1.17 -4.78 -15.32
CA PRO A 80 -0.14 -5.75 -15.65
C PRO A 80 1.15 -5.47 -14.87
N ASP A 81 1.82 -6.52 -14.39
CA ASP A 81 3.16 -6.47 -13.80
C ASP A 81 4.19 -7.15 -14.73
N PRO A 82 5.18 -6.43 -15.29
CA PRO A 82 5.45 -5.00 -15.11
C PRO A 82 4.49 -4.11 -15.92
N VAL A 83 4.25 -2.89 -15.42
CA VAL A 83 3.43 -1.88 -16.14
C VAL A 83 4.21 -1.34 -17.36
N PRO A 84 3.73 -1.57 -18.60
CA PRO A 84 4.41 -1.10 -19.81
C PRO A 84 4.62 0.42 -19.84
N GLY A 85 5.86 0.86 -20.07
CA GLY A 85 6.20 2.28 -20.17
C GLY A 85 6.03 3.06 -18.87
N PHE A 86 6.00 2.39 -17.70
CA PHE A 86 5.92 3.07 -16.41
C PHE A 86 7.17 3.93 -16.16
N PRO A 87 7.03 5.27 -16.03
CA PRO A 87 8.18 6.16 -15.90
C PRO A 87 8.62 6.22 -14.43
N ALA A 88 9.28 5.17 -13.94
CA ALA A 88 9.72 5.05 -12.54
C ALA A 88 10.59 6.24 -12.06
N ASN A 89 11.29 6.92 -12.97
CA ASN A 89 12.10 8.09 -12.68
C ASN A 89 11.30 9.40 -12.55
N LEU A 90 10.01 9.42 -12.91
CA LEU A 90 9.13 10.58 -12.84
C LEU A 90 8.16 10.52 -11.64
N THR A 91 8.34 9.55 -10.74
CA THR A 91 7.46 9.36 -9.58
C THR A 91 7.72 10.34 -8.45
N HIS A 92 8.75 11.18 -8.54
CA HIS A 92 9.17 12.07 -7.44
C HIS A 92 9.36 11.30 -6.11
N SER A 93 9.97 10.12 -6.20
CA SER A 93 10.19 9.20 -5.07
C SER A 93 8.93 8.57 -4.49
N ALA A 94 7.75 8.77 -5.10
CA ALA A 94 6.58 7.97 -4.78
C ALA A 94 6.85 6.50 -5.14
N ARG A 95 6.49 5.62 -4.20
CA ARG A 95 6.67 4.17 -4.33
C ARG A 95 5.41 3.57 -4.94
N PHE A 96 5.63 2.65 -5.87
CA PHE A 96 4.55 1.94 -6.52
C PHE A 96 4.87 0.46 -6.59
N THR A 97 3.85 -0.35 -6.36
CA THR A 97 3.83 -1.78 -6.69
C THR A 97 2.60 -2.07 -7.53
N VAL A 98 2.47 -3.30 -8.03
CA VAL A 98 1.37 -3.70 -8.92
C VAL A 98 0.71 -4.94 -8.36
N GLU A 99 -0.62 -4.94 -8.30
CA GLU A 99 -1.42 -6.13 -8.06
C GLU A 99 -2.07 -6.52 -9.39
N CYS A 100 -1.69 -7.70 -9.90
CA CYS A 100 -2.31 -8.26 -11.09
C CYS A 100 -3.77 -8.59 -10.78
N ASP A 101 -4.69 -8.13 -11.63
CA ASP A 101 -6.03 -8.69 -11.65
C ASP A 101 -5.90 -10.18 -12.00
N ALA A 102 -6.19 -11.06 -11.04
CA ALA A 102 -6.51 -12.44 -11.33
C ALA A 102 -7.81 -12.40 -12.17
N SER A 103 -7.66 -12.29 -13.48
CA SER A 103 -8.79 -12.14 -14.37
C SER A 103 -9.69 -13.38 -14.30
N ILE A 104 -10.99 -13.10 -14.20
CA ILE A 104 -12.13 -14.00 -14.39
C ILE A 104 -12.00 -14.74 -15.73
#